data_AF-A0AB74IW96-F1
#
_entry.id   AF-A0AB74IW96-F1
#
_cell.length_a   1.000
_cell.length_b   1.000
_cell.length_c   1.000
_cell.angle_alpha   90.00
_cell.angle_beta   90.00
_cell.angle_gamma   90.00
#
_symmetry.space_group_name_H-M   'P 1'
#
loop_
_entity.id
_entity.type
_entity.pdbx_description
1 polymer ?
#
loop_
_entity_poly.entity_id
_entity_poly.type
_entity_poly.pdbx_seq_one_letter_code
_entity_poly.pdbx_strand_id
1 'polypeptide(L)'
;MDAFNAWVRKRMESRGYENLLFDTSKFGSNHVETLNGWQSFCNDTTVWQRTHYGHYYAIECEDPNTCRLARQAADERNARMDGDEKLGEHTDALAELMRYNNEMDRRKEEMDKLKEEADKNAEELEIKNARKEAAQKGLATKRRNKEKRDEQLRLTEHICAELEGLKGQDEQKNELLAGL
;
A
#
# COMPACT_ATOMS: atom_id res chain seq x y z
N MET A 1 -14.39 -18.85 29.95
CA MET A 1 -15.55 -18.04 29.51
C MET A 1 -15.32 -16.54 29.70
N ASP A 2 -14.88 -16.05 30.86
CA ASP A 2 -14.73 -14.60 31.09
C ASP A 2 -13.75 -13.89 30.14
N ALA A 3 -12.59 -14.49 29.85
CA ALA A 3 -11.62 -13.94 28.92
C ALA A 3 -12.15 -13.86 27.47
N PHE A 4 -12.92 -14.88 27.05
CA PHE A 4 -13.58 -14.90 25.74
C PHE A 4 -14.65 -13.80 25.67
N ASN A 5 -15.50 -13.69 26.70
CA ASN A 5 -16.53 -12.66 26.76
C ASN A 5 -15.94 -11.24 26.78
N ALA A 6 -14.84 -11.02 27.51
CA ALA A 6 -14.14 -9.74 27.52
C ALA A 6 -13.53 -9.40 26.16
N TRP A 7 -12.91 -10.39 25.50
CA TRP A 7 -12.37 -10.23 24.14
C TRP A 7 -13.46 -9.89 23.12
N VAL A 8 -14.59 -10.59 23.16
CA VAL A 8 -15.76 -10.31 22.31
C VAL A 8 -16.26 -8.88 22.52
N ARG A 9 -16.48 -8.45 23.77
CA ARG A 9 -16.97 -7.09 24.06
C ARG A 9 -16.05 -6.02 23.49
N LYS A 10 -14.75 -6.14 23.72
CA LYS A 10 -13.76 -5.21 23.17
C LYS A 10 -13.83 -5.12 21.64
N ARG A 11 -14.10 -6.22 20.95
CA ARG A 11 -14.21 -6.28 19.49
C ARG A 11 -15.55 -5.76 18.97
N MET A 12 -16.61 -5.86 19.77
CA MET A 12 -17.90 -5.23 19.49
C MET A 12 -17.82 -3.72 19.63
N GLU A 13 -17.21 -3.24 20.71
CA GLU A 13 -16.97 -1.83 20.97
C GLU A 13 -16.14 -1.19 19.85
N SER A 14 -15.07 -1.85 19.40
CA SER A 14 -14.25 -1.33 18.29
C SER A 14 -15.00 -1.21 16.95
N ARG A 15 -16.14 -1.89 16.81
CA ARG A 15 -17.02 -1.85 15.64
C ARG A 15 -18.28 -1.01 15.87
N GLY A 16 -18.36 -0.26 16.97
CA GLY A 16 -19.47 0.65 17.27
C GLY A 16 -20.72 -0.03 17.86
N TYR A 17 -20.61 -1.28 18.31
CA TYR A 17 -21.69 -1.98 19.02
C TYR A 17 -21.45 -1.87 20.52
N GLU A 18 -22.06 -0.87 21.16
CA GLU A 18 -22.04 -0.74 22.62
C GLU A 18 -23.11 -1.65 23.26
N ASN A 19 -22.73 -2.42 24.28
CA ASN A 19 -23.63 -3.18 25.16
C ASN A 19 -24.49 -4.29 24.53
N LEU A 20 -24.17 -4.81 23.34
CA LEU A 20 -24.76 -6.07 22.90
C LEU A 20 -24.22 -7.22 23.75
N LEU A 21 -25.01 -7.65 24.74
CA LEU A 21 -24.93 -9.01 25.25
C LEU A 21 -25.18 -9.93 24.06
N PHE A 22 -24.14 -10.58 23.58
CA PHE A 22 -24.26 -11.50 22.48
C PHE A 22 -25.15 -12.65 22.91
N ASP A 23 -26.30 -12.75 22.24
CA ASP A 23 -27.30 -13.75 22.53
C ASP A 23 -26.85 -15.09 21.96
N THR A 24 -26.16 -15.88 22.76
CA THR A 24 -25.75 -17.25 22.40
C THR A 24 -26.94 -18.18 22.24
N SER A 25 -28.18 -17.77 22.61
CA SER A 25 -29.38 -18.58 22.39
C SER A 25 -29.81 -18.65 20.92
N LYS A 26 -29.24 -17.78 20.07
CA LYS A 26 -29.51 -17.73 18.62
C LYS A 26 -28.51 -18.50 17.76
N PHE A 27 -27.39 -18.96 18.33
CA PHE A 27 -26.42 -19.76 17.60
C PHE A 27 -26.77 -21.23 17.80
N GLY A 28 -27.02 -21.91 16.69
CA GLY A 28 -27.82 -23.13 16.61
C GLY A 28 -27.21 -24.37 17.24
N SER A 29 -27.84 -25.49 16.93
CA SER A 29 -27.78 -26.76 17.65
C SER A 29 -26.41 -27.44 17.74
N ASN A 30 -25.34 -26.86 17.15
CA ASN A 30 -23.99 -27.40 17.15
C ASN A 30 -22.89 -26.30 17.23
N HIS A 31 -21.67 -26.69 17.62
CA HIS A 31 -20.59 -25.75 17.91
C HIS A 31 -19.98 -25.05 16.69
N VAL A 32 -20.01 -25.68 15.50
CA VAL A 32 -19.46 -25.07 14.27
C VAL A 32 -20.27 -23.85 13.84
N GLU A 33 -21.59 -23.93 13.92
CA GLU A 33 -22.49 -22.81 13.65
C GLU A 33 -22.23 -21.64 14.61
N THR A 34 -21.93 -21.95 15.88
CA THR A 34 -21.52 -20.95 16.86
C THR A 34 -20.20 -20.27 16.44
N LEU A 35 -19.15 -21.05 16.12
CA LEU A 35 -17.85 -20.50 15.70
C LEU A 35 -17.95 -19.68 14.40
N ASN A 36 -18.74 -20.14 13.42
CA ASN A 36 -18.95 -19.42 12.16
C ASN A 36 -19.80 -18.16 12.34
N GLY A 37 -20.78 -18.21 13.23
CA GLY A 37 -21.50 -17.03 13.70
C GLY A 37 -20.57 -15.97 14.27
N TRP A 38 -19.68 -16.37 15.17
CA TRP A 38 -18.65 -15.49 15.72
C TRP A 38 -17.67 -14.99 14.66
N GLN A 39 -17.22 -15.87 13.77
CA GLN A 39 -16.28 -15.51 12.73
C GLN A 39 -16.90 -14.48 11.79
N SER A 40 -18.18 -14.62 11.41
CA SER A 40 -18.88 -13.63 10.59
C SER A 40 -18.87 -12.22 11.18
N PHE A 41 -18.86 -12.12 12.51
CA PHE A 41 -18.72 -10.84 13.22
C PHE A 41 -17.26 -10.37 13.28
N CYS A 42 -16.31 -11.27 13.49
CA CYS A 42 -14.91 -10.93 13.76
C CYS A 42 -14.04 -10.77 12.50
N ASN A 43 -14.34 -11.52 11.45
CA ASN A 43 -13.57 -11.66 10.22
C ASN A 43 -14.42 -12.36 9.13
N ASP A 44 -14.66 -11.67 8.02
CA ASP A 44 -15.48 -12.16 6.92
C ASP A 44 -14.77 -13.13 5.96
N THR A 45 -13.47 -13.37 6.14
CA THR A 45 -12.63 -14.20 5.24
C THR A 45 -12.25 -15.58 5.79
N THR A 46 -12.82 -16.02 6.91
CA THR A 46 -12.51 -17.36 7.47
C THR A 46 -13.76 -18.18 7.79
N VAL A 47 -13.68 -19.50 7.61
CA VAL A 47 -14.71 -20.47 8.01
C VAL A 47 -14.11 -21.48 8.98
N TRP A 48 -14.85 -21.79 10.05
CA TRP A 48 -14.54 -22.88 10.96
C TRP A 48 -15.19 -24.17 10.52
N GLN A 49 -14.44 -25.26 10.60
CA GLN A 49 -14.93 -26.61 10.36
C GLN A 49 -14.53 -27.55 11.50
N ARG A 50 -15.30 -28.63 11.67
CA ARG A 50 -15.01 -29.74 12.56
C ARG A 50 -14.64 -30.97 11.75
N THR A 51 -13.55 -31.61 12.10
CA THR A 51 -13.16 -32.92 11.56
C THR A 51 -14.02 -34.02 12.14
N HIS A 52 -14.04 -35.20 11.52
CA HIS A 52 -14.72 -36.37 12.07
C HIS A 52 -14.10 -36.89 13.38
N TYR A 53 -12.89 -36.43 13.73
CA TYR A 53 -12.23 -36.69 15.02
C TYR A 53 -12.56 -35.64 16.10
N GLY A 54 -13.38 -34.64 15.79
CA GLY A 54 -13.78 -33.60 16.74
C GLY A 54 -12.84 -32.40 16.85
N HIS A 55 -11.76 -32.36 16.07
CA HIS A 55 -10.88 -31.18 16.02
C HIS A 55 -11.47 -30.07 15.16
N TYR A 56 -11.35 -28.83 15.64
CA TYR A 56 -11.76 -27.61 14.96
C TYR A 56 -10.58 -26.96 14.26
N TYR A 57 -10.82 -26.43 13.06
CA TYR A 57 -9.80 -25.71 12.31
C TYR A 57 -10.44 -24.61 11.45
N ALA A 58 -9.62 -23.59 11.16
CA ALA A 58 -9.99 -22.46 10.33
C ALA A 58 -9.53 -22.68 8.87
N ILE A 59 -10.36 -22.26 7.93
CA ILE A 59 -10.07 -22.22 6.49
C ILE A 59 -10.25 -20.77 6.03
N GLU A 60 -9.25 -20.24 5.34
CA GLU A 60 -9.30 -18.92 4.71
C GLU A 60 -9.98 -19.02 3.35
N CYS A 61 -10.82 -18.03 3.03
CA CYS A 61 -11.44 -17.88 1.72
C CYS A 61 -10.81 -16.71 0.98
N GLU A 62 -10.84 -16.79 -0.34
CA GLU A 62 -10.36 -15.71 -1.22
C GLU A 62 -11.21 -14.43 -1.08
N ASP A 63 -12.52 -14.56 -0.85
CA ASP A 63 -13.42 -13.42 -0.73
C ASP A 63 -14.57 -13.64 0.31
N PRO A 64 -15.17 -12.54 0.81
CA PRO A 64 -16.24 -12.59 1.81
C PRO A 64 -17.50 -13.35 1.39
N ASN A 65 -17.88 -13.32 0.11
CA ASN A 65 -19.08 -14.01 -0.37
C ASN A 65 -18.86 -15.53 -0.42
N THR A 66 -17.70 -15.97 -0.90
CA THR A 66 -17.29 -17.37 -0.84
C THR A 66 -17.29 -17.87 0.60
N CYS A 67 -16.78 -17.05 1.54
CA CYS A 67 -16.78 -17.41 2.95
C CYS A 67 -18.18 -17.46 3.57
N ARG A 68 -19.09 -16.55 3.21
CA ARG A 68 -20.48 -16.61 3.65
C ARG A 68 -21.14 -17.93 3.22
N LEU A 69 -20.97 -18.32 1.96
CA LEU A 69 -21.52 -19.57 1.43
C LEU A 69 -20.87 -20.81 2.07
N ALA A 70 -19.55 -20.77 2.27
CA ALA A 70 -18.81 -21.85 2.91
C ALA A 70 -19.19 -22.03 4.39
N ARG A 71 -19.49 -20.94 5.12
CA ARG A 71 -20.05 -21.02 6.48
C ARG A 71 -21.40 -21.73 6.48
N GLN A 72 -22.33 -21.30 5.62
CA GLN A 72 -23.64 -21.94 5.50
C GLN A 72 -23.52 -23.45 5.22
N ALA A 73 -22.65 -23.84 4.28
CA ALA A 73 -22.41 -25.25 3.97
C ALA A 73 -21.74 -26.03 5.12
N ALA A 74 -20.84 -25.39 5.87
CA ALA A 74 -20.22 -25.98 7.05
C ALA A 74 -21.26 -26.18 8.17
N ASP A 75 -22.11 -25.19 8.42
CA ASP A 75 -23.15 -25.24 9.44
C ASP A 75 -24.17 -26.35 9.11
N GLU A 76 -24.62 -26.44 7.86
CA GLU A 76 -25.53 -27.51 7.39
C GLU A 76 -24.91 -28.91 7.52
N ARG A 77 -23.62 -29.06 7.23
CA ARG A 77 -22.91 -30.35 7.36
C ARG A 77 -22.82 -30.81 8.82
N ASN A 78 -22.63 -29.87 9.73
CA ASN A 78 -22.46 -30.16 11.16
C ASN A 78 -23.79 -30.23 11.93
N ALA A 79 -24.89 -29.77 11.34
CA ALA A 79 -26.23 -29.82 11.94
C ALA A 79 -26.73 -31.24 12.31
N ARG A 80 -26.10 -32.31 11.79
CA ARG A 80 -26.45 -33.71 12.06
C ARG A 80 -25.44 -34.44 12.96
N MET A 81 -24.40 -33.77 13.43
CA MET A 81 -23.39 -34.37 14.29
C MET A 81 -23.80 -34.25 15.77
N ASP A 82 -24.84 -34.98 16.17
CA ASP A 82 -25.26 -35.17 17.57
C ASP A 82 -24.31 -36.15 18.29
N GLY A 83 -23.02 -35.83 18.32
CA GLY A 83 -22.06 -36.53 19.18
C GLY A 83 -21.98 -35.84 20.53
N ASP A 84 -21.73 -36.59 21.62
CA ASP A 84 -21.42 -36.07 22.95
C ASP A 84 -20.19 -35.13 22.88
N GLU A 85 -20.43 -33.87 22.51
CA GLU A 85 -19.42 -32.82 22.51
C GLU A 85 -18.99 -32.60 23.96
N LYS A 86 -17.73 -32.90 24.24
CA LYS A 86 -17.18 -32.70 25.58
C LYS A 86 -16.96 -31.22 25.78
N LEU A 87 -17.39 -30.70 26.93
CA LEU A 87 -17.21 -29.29 27.34
C LEU A 87 -15.77 -28.75 27.16
N GLY A 88 -14.75 -29.63 27.25
CA GLY A 88 -13.35 -29.29 26.98
C GLY A 88 -13.07 -28.93 25.52
N GLU A 89 -13.63 -29.67 24.55
CA GLU A 89 -13.42 -29.43 23.11
C GLU A 89 -13.96 -28.05 22.69
N HIS A 90 -15.05 -27.60 23.32
CA HIS A 90 -15.61 -26.26 23.11
C HIS A 90 -14.70 -25.15 23.61
N THR A 91 -14.12 -25.35 24.78
CA THR A 91 -13.27 -24.32 25.41
C THR A 91 -11.98 -24.16 24.60
N ASP A 92 -11.43 -25.27 24.11
CA ASP A 92 -10.25 -25.27 23.25
C ASP A 92 -10.53 -24.61 21.88
N ALA A 93 -11.67 -24.89 21.26
CA ALA A 93 -12.05 -24.30 19.99
C ALA A 93 -12.25 -22.77 20.08
N LEU A 94 -12.86 -22.28 21.16
CA LEU A 94 -12.99 -20.84 21.41
C LEU A 94 -11.63 -20.18 21.66
N ALA A 95 -10.72 -20.85 22.37
CA ALA A 95 -9.36 -20.36 22.57
C ALA A 95 -8.58 -20.27 21.24
N GLU A 96 -8.73 -21.27 20.36
CA GLU A 96 -8.16 -21.21 19.01
C GLU A 96 -8.75 -20.09 18.17
N LEU A 97 -10.06 -19.85 18.25
CA LEU A 97 -10.70 -18.73 17.57
C LEU A 97 -10.13 -17.38 18.01
N MET A 98 -9.91 -17.19 19.31
CA MET A 98 -9.29 -15.98 19.84
C MET A 98 -7.85 -15.84 19.35
N ARG A 99 -7.05 -16.91 19.43
CA ARG A 99 -5.64 -16.91 18.98
C ARG A 99 -5.53 -16.54 17.51
N TYR A 100 -6.31 -17.21 16.66
CA TYR A 100 -6.30 -16.99 15.23
C TYR A 100 -6.69 -15.56 14.86
N ASN A 101 -7.78 -15.03 15.44
CA ASN A 101 -8.21 -13.67 15.13
C ASN A 101 -7.22 -12.60 15.60
N ASN A 102 -6.55 -12.79 16.75
CA ASN A 102 -5.48 -11.88 17.19
C ASN A 102 -4.27 -11.91 16.24
N GLU A 103 -3.92 -13.08 15.70
CA GLU A 103 -2.85 -13.21 14.70
C GLU A 103 -3.23 -12.51 13.38
N MET A 104 -4.48 -12.62 12.95
CA MET A 104 -4.96 -11.92 11.75
C MET A 104 -4.93 -10.40 11.91
N ASP A 105 -5.29 -9.87 13.09
CA ASP A 105 -5.16 -8.44 13.39
C ASP A 105 -3.69 -8.00 13.32
N ARG A 106 -2.77 -8.77 13.91
CA ARG A 106 -1.33 -8.46 13.89
C ARG A 106 -0.80 -8.41 12.46
N ARG A 107 -1.14 -9.39 11.62
CA ARG A 107 -0.76 -9.40 10.20
C ARG A 107 -1.31 -8.20 9.44
N LYS A 108 -2.55 -7.81 9.73
CA LYS A 108 -3.16 -6.62 9.13
C LYS A 108 -2.39 -5.35 9.49
N GLU A 109 -2.05 -5.17 10.77
CA GLU A 109 -1.24 -4.04 11.23
C GLU A 109 0.16 -4.01 10.59
N GLU A 110 0.79 -5.17 10.43
CA GLU A 110 2.08 -5.29 9.74
C GLU A 110 1.97 -4.90 8.25
N MET A 111 0.92 -5.35 7.56
CA MET A 111 0.65 -4.99 6.17
C MET A 111 0.36 -3.49 5.99
N ASP A 112 -0.41 -2.89 6.90
CA ASP A 112 -0.71 -1.46 6.86
C ASP A 112 0.56 -0.61 7.04
N LYS A 113 1.47 -1.02 7.94
CA LYS A 113 2.78 -0.35 8.12
C LYS A 113 3.66 -0.46 6.89
N LEU A 114 3.75 -1.65 6.28
CA LEU A 114 4.52 -1.86 5.06
C LEU A 114 4.00 -1.02 3.90
N LYS A 115 2.68 -0.87 3.79
CA LYS A 115 2.05 -0.02 2.78
C LYS A 115 2.41 1.46 3.01
N GLU A 116 2.31 1.95 4.24
CA GLU A 116 2.67 3.32 4.58
C GLU A 116 4.16 3.61 4.27
N GLU A 117 5.05 2.66 4.54
CA GLU A 117 6.48 2.77 4.21
C GLU A 117 6.71 2.77 2.69
N ALA A 118 5.99 1.93 1.94
CA ALA A 118 6.07 1.90 0.48
C ALA A 118 5.63 3.24 -0.14
N ASP A 119 4.55 3.83 0.38
CA ASP A 119 4.04 5.12 -0.08
C ASP A 119 5.05 6.26 0.19
N LYS A 120 5.66 6.28 1.39
CA LYS A 120 6.73 7.25 1.73
C LYS A 120 7.95 7.12 0.80
N ASN A 121 8.37 5.88 0.54
CA ASN A 121 9.51 5.62 -0.34
C ASN A 121 9.21 6.04 -1.79
N ALA A 122 7.98 5.86 -2.26
CA ALA A 122 7.55 6.33 -3.58
C ALA A 122 7.60 7.86 -3.67
N GLU A 123 7.10 8.58 -2.66
CA GLU A 123 7.16 10.05 -2.60
C GLU A 123 8.60 10.56 -2.61
N GLU A 124 9.50 9.95 -1.81
CA GLU A 124 10.91 10.35 -1.78
C GLU A 124 11.58 10.13 -3.14
N LEU A 125 11.26 9.04 -3.83
CA LEU A 125 11.77 8.74 -5.17
C LEU A 125 11.30 9.78 -6.20
N GLU A 126 10.04 10.20 -6.16
CA GLU A 126 9.52 11.25 -7.02
C GLU A 126 10.24 12.59 -6.81
N ILE A 127 10.43 13.00 -5.55
CA ILE A 127 11.17 14.23 -5.21
C ILE A 127 12.60 14.17 -5.74
N LYS A 128 13.28 13.03 -5.56
CA LYS A 128 14.66 12.84 -6.04
C LYS A 128 14.74 12.92 -7.57
N ASN A 129 13.77 12.34 -8.28
CA ASN A 129 13.69 12.41 -9.73
C ASN A 129 13.42 13.83 -10.23
N ALA A 130 12.50 14.56 -9.61
CA ALA A 130 12.22 15.95 -9.94
C ALA A 130 13.46 16.86 -9.77
N ARG A 131 14.22 16.67 -8.68
CA ARG A 131 15.49 17.38 -8.46
C ARG A 131 16.53 17.06 -9.52
N LYS A 132 16.66 15.80 -9.91
CA LYS A 132 17.58 15.36 -10.98
C LYS A 132 17.20 15.98 -12.32
N GLU A 133 15.92 16.00 -12.65
CA GLU A 133 15.42 16.62 -13.88
C GLU A 133 15.67 18.14 -13.91
N ALA A 134 15.40 18.83 -12.79
CA ALA A 134 15.67 20.25 -12.67
C ALA A 134 17.17 20.57 -12.84
N ALA A 135 18.06 19.77 -12.24
CA ALA A 135 19.50 19.92 -12.41
C ALA A 135 19.94 19.70 -13.87
N GLN A 136 19.38 18.69 -14.57
CA GLN A 136 19.67 18.44 -15.98
C GLN A 136 19.19 19.59 -16.87
N LYS A 137 17.97 20.11 -16.64
CA LYS A 137 17.44 21.29 -17.34
C LYS A 137 18.33 22.53 -17.11
N GLY A 138 18.80 22.73 -15.88
CA GLY A 138 19.73 23.81 -15.54
C GLY A 138 21.06 23.70 -16.30
N LEU A 139 21.65 22.50 -16.34
CA LEU A 139 22.88 22.24 -17.08
C LEU A 139 22.71 22.47 -18.60
N ALA A 140 21.62 21.97 -19.18
CA ALA A 140 21.31 22.18 -20.59
C ALA A 140 21.18 23.68 -20.93
N THR A 141 20.48 24.43 -20.08
CA THR A 141 20.33 25.89 -20.22
C THR A 141 21.66 26.61 -20.13
N LYS A 142 22.50 26.25 -19.15
CA LYS A 142 23.84 26.84 -18.98
C LYS A 142 24.71 26.59 -20.21
N ARG A 143 24.67 25.37 -20.76
CA ARG A 143 25.41 25.00 -21.98
C ARG A 143 24.95 25.83 -23.18
N ARG A 144 23.64 25.93 -23.41
CA ARG A 144 23.07 26.73 -24.50
C ARG A 144 23.45 28.22 -24.39
N ASN A 145 23.44 28.78 -23.18
CA ASN A 145 23.83 30.17 -22.95
C ASN A 145 25.33 30.39 -23.17
N LYS A 146 26.17 29.40 -22.87
CA LYS A 146 27.59 29.46 -23.21
C LYS A 146 27.79 29.46 -24.72
N GLU A 147 27.17 28.52 -25.45
CA GLU A 147 27.25 28.43 -26.90
C GLU A 147 26.81 29.73 -27.60
N LYS A 148 25.73 30.37 -27.12
CA LYS A 148 25.31 31.68 -27.63
C LYS A 148 26.33 32.80 -27.40
N ARG A 149 26.97 32.84 -26.23
CA ARG A 149 28.00 33.85 -25.92
C ARG A 149 29.24 33.64 -26.76
N ASP A 150 29.67 32.39 -26.91
CA ASP A 150 30.83 32.03 -27.72
C ASP A 150 30.59 32.41 -29.20
N GLU A 151 29.37 32.23 -29.71
CA GLU A 151 28.99 32.65 -31.07
C GLU A 151 28.96 34.18 -31.22
N GLN A 152 28.40 34.90 -30.25
CA GLN A 152 28.42 36.37 -30.24
C GLN A 152 29.84 36.92 -30.23
N LEU A 153 30.75 36.29 -29.47
CA LEU A 153 32.15 36.67 -29.43
C LEU A 153 32.81 36.51 -30.80
N ARG A 154 32.63 35.35 -31.45
CA ARG A 154 33.17 35.09 -32.80
C ARG A 154 32.66 36.09 -33.84
N LEU A 155 31.36 36.41 -33.82
CA LEU A 155 30.79 37.41 -34.72
C LEU A 155 31.40 38.80 -34.49
N THR A 156 31.61 39.16 -33.22
CA THR A 156 32.22 40.45 -32.88
C THR A 156 33.67 40.52 -33.35
N GLU A 157 34.47 39.47 -33.11
CA GLU A 157 35.85 39.37 -33.59
C GLU A 157 35.93 39.45 -35.12
N HIS A 158 35.01 38.78 -35.82
CA HIS A 158 34.94 38.83 -37.28
C HIS A 158 34.63 40.25 -37.79
N ILE A 159 33.64 40.94 -37.22
CA ILE A 159 33.30 42.32 -37.59
C ILE A 159 34.49 43.26 -37.34
N CYS A 160 35.16 43.14 -36.20
CA CYS A 160 36.35 43.95 -35.90
C CYS A 160 37.46 43.73 -36.94
N ALA A 161 37.73 42.48 -37.31
CA ALA A 161 38.73 42.15 -38.32
C ALA A 161 38.36 42.73 -39.71
N GLU A 162 37.08 42.68 -40.11
CA GLU A 162 36.63 43.30 -41.36
C GLU A 162 36.76 44.83 -41.33
N LEU A 163 36.41 45.47 -40.21
CA LEU A 163 36.54 46.92 -40.05
C LEU A 163 38.02 47.38 -40.09
N GLU A 164 38.93 46.63 -39.46
CA GLU A 164 40.37 46.89 -39.55
C GLU A 164 40.87 46.74 -40.99
N GLY A 165 40.41 45.71 -41.71
CA GLY A 165 40.73 45.52 -43.12
C GLY A 165 40.25 46.68 -44.00
N LEU A 166 39.02 47.15 -43.81
CA LEU A 166 38.46 48.31 -44.52
C LEU A 166 39.24 49.59 -44.23
N LYS A 167 39.62 49.81 -42.97
CA LYS A 167 40.44 50.96 -42.58
C LYS A 167 41.81 50.95 -43.27
N GLY A 168 42.50 49.81 -43.30
CA GLY A 168 43.79 49.68 -43.99
C GLY A 168 43.68 49.91 -45.51
N GLN A 169 42.58 49.49 -46.13
CA GLN A 169 42.32 49.77 -47.54
C GLN A 169 42.09 51.26 -47.82
N ASP A 170 41.39 51.96 -46.92
CA ASP A 170 41.15 53.41 -47.04
C ASP A 170 42.45 54.21 -46.86
N GLU A 171 43.28 53.83 -45.89
CA GLU A 171 44.62 54.41 -45.67
C GLU A 171 45.52 54.24 -46.90
N GLN A 172 45.58 53.03 -47.48
CA GLN A 172 46.34 52.78 -48.72
C GLN A 172 45.84 53.61 -49.90
N LYS A 173 44.51 53.77 -50.04
CA LYS A 173 43.92 54.59 -51.11
C LYS A 173 44.24 56.07 -50.94
N ASN A 174 44.16 56.59 -49.72
CA ASN A 174 44.46 57.99 -49.43
C ASN A 174 45.94 58.32 -49.65
N GLU A 175 46.88 57.43 -49.30
CA GLU A 175 48.30 57.60 -49.62
C GLU A 175 48.55 57.66 -51.14
N LEU A 176 47.86 56.81 -51.90
CA LEU A 176 47.95 56.78 -53.36
C LEU A 176 47.42 58.07 -54.02
N LEU A 177 46.38 58.67 -53.45
CA LEU A 177 45.79 59.91 -53.93
C LEU A 177 46.57 61.15 -53.48
N ALA A 178 47.24 61.12 -52.33
CA ALA A 178 48.04 62.23 -51.81
C ALA A 178 49.43 62.34 -52.49
N GLY A 179 49.88 61.29 -53.19
CA GLY A 179 51.11 61.27 -53.99
C GLY A 179 50.95 61.74 -55.44
N LEU A 180 49.73 62.08 -55.88
CA LEU A 180 49.40 62.69 -57.18
C LEU A 180 49.24 64.21 -57.06
#